data_AF-A0A963QYP8-F1
#
_entry.id   AF-A0A963QYP8-F1
#
_cell.length_a   1.000
_cell.length_b   1.000
_cell.length_c   1.000
_cell.angle_alpha   90.00
_cell.angle_beta   90.00
_cell.angle_gamma   90.00
#
_symmetry.space_group_name_H-M   'P 1'
#
loop_
_entity.id
_entity.type
_entity.pdbx_description
1 polymer ?
#
loop_
_entity_poly.entity_id
_entity_poly.type
_entity_poly.pdbx_seq_one_letter_code
_entity_poly.pdbx_strand_id
1 'polypeptide(L)'
;FGSMRCDCGEQLQGAIDRIAAEGAGLILYMAQEGRGIGLVNKLRAYRLQDAGFDTIEANEFLGFMADERDWLMAALMLRRLGIDAIRLLTNNPAKVTTLRAHGIEVVERVPHAFAANPHNHGYLATKAARSGHLLGHPMPRSERLAIGRAGDEGPADPAPAEAGPEEG
;
A
#
# COMPACT_ATOMS: atom_id res chain seq x y z
N PHE A 1 3.85 14.65 11.93
CA PHE A 1 3.91 13.71 10.79
C PHE A 1 4.43 12.37 11.32
N GLY A 2 3.77 11.24 11.00
CA GLY A 2 4.11 9.92 11.56
C GLY A 2 2.86 9.08 11.81
N SER A 3 2.15 8.69 10.76
CA SER A 3 0.92 7.90 10.90
C SER A 3 1.23 6.53 11.47
N MET A 4 0.60 6.16 12.59
CA MET A 4 0.71 4.82 13.17
C MET A 4 -0.04 3.76 12.34
N ARG A 5 -0.90 4.17 11.40
CA ARG A 5 -1.68 3.27 10.53
C ARG A 5 -0.84 2.59 9.43
N CYS A 6 0.41 3.01 9.23
CA CYS A 6 1.32 2.44 8.23
C CYS A 6 2.77 2.41 8.72
N ASP A 7 3.63 1.72 7.98
CA ASP A 7 5.06 1.54 8.24
C ASP A 7 5.94 2.54 7.46
N CYS A 8 5.36 3.51 6.75
CA CYS A 8 6.11 4.38 5.83
C CYS A 8 7.15 5.25 6.52
N GLY A 9 6.89 5.70 7.75
CA GLY A 9 7.84 6.51 8.53
C GLY A 9 9.06 5.70 8.95
N GLU A 10 8.84 4.50 9.50
CA GLU A 10 9.90 3.57 9.90
C GLU A 10 10.73 3.12 8.69
N GLN A 11 10.07 2.84 7.57
CA GLN A 11 10.76 2.51 6.32
C GLN A 11 11.65 3.65 5.81
N LEU A 12 11.22 4.91 5.88
CA LEU A 12 12.05 6.02 5.46
C LEU A 12 13.25 6.19 6.39
N GLN A 13 13.03 6.21 7.70
CA GLN A 13 14.10 6.40 8.67
C GLN A 13 15.12 5.26 8.59
N GLY A 14 14.67 4.01 8.57
CA GLY A 14 15.58 2.87 8.47
C GLY A 14 16.33 2.81 7.15
N ALA A 15 15.79 3.36 6.05
CA ALA A 15 16.53 3.48 4.79
C ALA A 15 17.65 4.53 4.91
N ILE A 16 17.37 5.67 5.54
CA ILE A 16 18.37 6.71 5.84
C ILE A 16 19.49 6.11 6.71
N ASP A 17 19.13 5.43 7.80
CA ASP A 17 20.10 4.85 8.74
C ASP A 17 20.97 3.79 8.04
N ARG A 18 20.37 2.93 7.20
CA ARG A 18 21.10 1.93 6.42
C ARG A 18 22.09 2.57 5.44
N ILE A 19 21.64 3.58 4.68
CA ILE A 19 22.50 4.27 3.72
C ILE A 19 23.67 4.97 4.44
N ALA A 20 23.39 5.61 5.58
CA ALA A 20 24.42 6.24 6.40
C ALA A 20 25.45 5.22 6.91
N ALA A 21 25.01 4.04 7.35
CA ALA A 21 25.89 2.96 7.79
C ALA A 21 26.75 2.37 6.67
N GLU A 22 26.22 2.29 5.44
CA GLU A 22 26.96 1.83 4.25
C GLU A 22 27.93 2.89 3.71
N GLY A 23 27.73 4.16 4.06
CA GLY A 23 28.53 5.31 3.63
C GLY A 23 28.17 5.84 2.24
N ALA A 24 27.37 5.12 1.45
CA ALA A 24 26.88 5.57 0.16
C ALA A 24 25.51 4.96 -0.18
N GLY A 25 24.67 5.72 -0.88
CA GLY A 25 23.37 5.26 -1.34
C GLY A 25 22.48 6.40 -1.79
N LEU A 26 21.26 6.06 -2.22
CA LEU A 26 20.28 7.01 -2.72
C LEU A 26 18.87 6.66 -2.22
N ILE A 27 18.05 7.70 -2.05
CA ILE A 27 16.61 7.56 -1.80
C ILE A 27 15.88 8.24 -2.96
N LEU A 28 15.09 7.47 -3.70
CA LEU A 28 14.15 8.03 -4.68
C LEU A 28 12.81 8.28 -3.98
N TYR A 29 12.49 9.55 -3.76
CA TYR A 29 11.22 9.95 -3.17
C TYR A 29 10.15 10.08 -4.25
N MET A 30 9.34 9.03 -4.41
CA MET A 30 8.32 8.95 -5.46
C MET A 30 7.01 9.63 -5.01
N ALA A 31 6.52 10.60 -5.77
CA ALA A 31 5.24 11.27 -5.54
C ALA A 31 4.03 10.39 -5.97
N GLN A 32 3.94 9.18 -5.41
CA GLN A 32 2.91 8.19 -5.71
C GLN A 32 2.10 7.83 -4.46
N GLU A 33 1.47 8.85 -3.87
CA GLU A 33 0.70 8.72 -2.63
C GLU A 33 -0.44 7.69 -2.77
N GLY A 34 -0.73 6.95 -1.70
CA GLY A 34 -1.84 6.00 -1.66
C GLY A 34 -1.72 4.82 -2.62
N ARG A 35 -0.52 4.43 -3.07
CA ARG A 35 -0.32 3.46 -4.16
C ARG A 35 -0.82 3.97 -5.52
N GLY A 36 -0.65 5.27 -5.78
CA GLY A 36 -0.98 5.90 -7.07
C GLY A 36 -2.38 6.52 -7.11
N ILE A 37 -3.26 6.22 -6.15
CA ILE A 37 -4.63 6.77 -6.13
C ILE A 37 -4.70 8.21 -5.58
N GLY A 38 -3.60 8.72 -5.02
CA GLY A 38 -3.50 10.06 -4.47
C GLY A 38 -4.03 10.20 -3.03
N LEU A 39 -3.74 11.34 -2.40
CA LEU A 39 -4.03 11.57 -0.98
C LEU A 39 -5.54 11.58 -0.68
N VAL A 40 -6.35 12.22 -1.52
CA VAL A 40 -7.80 12.33 -1.31
C VAL A 40 -8.46 10.96 -1.31
N ASN A 41 -8.10 10.09 -2.26
CA ASN A 41 -8.67 8.75 -2.35
C ASN A 41 -8.12 7.83 -1.26
N LYS A 42 -6.86 8.00 -0.84
CA LYS A 42 -6.34 7.34 0.37
C LYS A 42 -7.17 7.65 1.61
N LEU A 43 -7.57 8.90 1.80
CA LEU A 43 -8.44 9.29 2.92
C LEU A 43 -9.84 8.68 2.81
N ARG A 44 -10.38 8.56 1.60
CA ARG A 44 -11.66 7.84 1.35
C ARG A 44 -11.52 6.35 1.65
N ALA A 45 -10.45 5.70 1.21
CA ALA A 45 -10.18 4.30 1.48
C ALA A 45 -10.03 4.04 2.99
N TYR A 46 -9.44 4.96 3.75
CA TYR A 46 -9.39 4.86 5.21
C TYR A 46 -10.77 4.90 5.87
N ARG A 47 -11.72 5.66 5.34
CA ARG A 47 -13.10 5.65 5.87
C ARG A 47 -13.78 4.29 5.65
N LEU A 48 -13.55 3.67 4.49
CA LEU A 48 -14.05 2.32 4.21
C LEU A 48 -13.37 1.27 5.10
N GLN A 49 -12.06 1.41 5.34
CA GLN A 49 -11.34 0.53 6.26
C GLN A 49 -11.81 0.67 7.71
N ASP A 50 -12.10 1.89 8.16
CA ASP A 50 -12.70 2.15 9.46
C ASP A 50 -14.12 1.55 9.56
N ALA A 51 -14.78 1.30 8.43
CA ALA A 51 -16.06 0.59 8.31
C ALA A 51 -15.92 -0.95 8.12
N GLY A 52 -14.69 -1.48 8.17
CA GLY A 52 -14.41 -2.92 8.17
C GLY A 52 -13.90 -3.51 6.86
N PHE A 53 -13.78 -2.73 5.78
CA PHE A 53 -13.20 -3.18 4.52
C PHE A 53 -11.69 -3.38 4.67
N ASP A 54 -11.11 -4.37 4.00
CA ASP A 54 -9.66 -4.45 3.90
C ASP A 54 -9.10 -3.43 2.90
N THR A 55 -7.77 -3.33 2.81
CA THR A 55 -7.11 -2.34 1.93
C THR A 55 -7.44 -2.54 0.45
N ILE A 56 -7.60 -3.78 -0.01
CA ILE A 56 -7.89 -4.08 -1.41
C ILE A 56 -9.36 -3.86 -1.69
N GLU A 57 -10.24 -4.35 -0.82
CA GLU A 57 -11.69 -4.14 -0.95
C GLU A 57 -12.05 -2.65 -0.97
N ALA A 58 -11.41 -1.85 -0.10
CA ALA A 58 -11.61 -0.40 -0.09
C ALA A 58 -11.16 0.27 -1.39
N ASN A 59 -10.08 -0.21 -2.03
CA ASN A 59 -9.62 0.32 -3.32
C ASN A 59 -10.55 -0.10 -4.45
N GLU A 60 -10.96 -1.36 -4.51
CA GLU A 60 -11.89 -1.90 -5.51
C GLU A 60 -13.24 -1.19 -5.43
N PHE A 61 -13.76 -0.94 -4.22
CA PHE A 61 -14.99 -0.17 -4.00
C PHE A 61 -14.89 1.25 -4.55
N LEU A 62 -13.70 1.86 -4.49
CA LEU A 62 -13.44 3.19 -5.04
C LEU A 62 -13.10 3.19 -6.54
N GLY A 63 -13.10 2.01 -7.19
CA GLY A 63 -12.82 1.85 -8.62
C GLY A 63 -11.33 1.82 -8.98
N PHE A 64 -10.45 1.50 -8.03
CA PHE A 64 -8.99 1.42 -8.24
C PHE A 64 -8.47 -0.01 -8.16
N MET A 65 -7.34 -0.25 -8.81
CA MET A 65 -6.58 -1.48 -8.61
C MET A 65 -5.96 -1.53 -7.19
N ALA A 66 -5.55 -2.73 -6.78
CA ALA A 66 -4.83 -2.92 -5.51
C ALA A 66 -3.50 -2.13 -5.42
N ASP A 67 -2.90 -1.82 -6.57
CA ASP A 67 -1.67 -1.02 -6.69
C ASP A 67 -1.59 -0.39 -8.09
N GLU A 68 -1.68 0.95 -8.17
CA GLU A 68 -1.61 1.71 -9.44
C GLU A 68 -0.20 2.27 -9.70
N ARG A 69 0.79 1.85 -8.91
CA ARG A 69 2.14 2.40 -9.03
C ARG A 69 2.88 1.82 -10.23
N ASP A 70 3.46 2.72 -10.99
CA ASP A 70 4.45 2.41 -12.03
C ASP A 70 5.87 2.80 -11.58
N TRP A 71 6.82 1.88 -11.74
CA TRP A 71 8.23 2.09 -11.38
C TRP A 71 9.10 2.54 -12.56
N LEU A 72 8.52 2.76 -13.75
CA LEU A 72 9.22 3.31 -14.91
C LEU A 72 9.97 4.60 -14.57
N MET A 73 9.33 5.51 -13.83
CA MET A 73 9.96 6.77 -13.47
C MET A 73 11.19 6.59 -12.57
N ALA A 74 11.15 5.63 -11.65
CA ALA A 74 12.30 5.31 -10.81
C ALA A 74 13.46 4.76 -11.67
N ALA A 75 13.16 3.89 -12.64
CA ALA A 75 14.16 3.39 -13.57
C ALA A 75 14.77 4.50 -14.46
N LEU A 76 13.94 5.44 -14.92
CA LEU A 76 14.42 6.60 -15.68
C LEU A 76 15.32 7.52 -14.85
N MET A 77 14.98 7.75 -13.58
CA MET A 77 15.82 8.52 -12.65
C MET A 77 17.18 7.83 -12.44
N LEU A 78 17.20 6.53 -12.19
CA LEU A 78 18.44 5.75 -12.01
C LEU A 78 19.32 5.83 -13.26
N ARG A 79 18.76 5.59 -14.46
CA ARG A 79 19.49 5.74 -15.72
C ARG A 79 20.04 7.13 -15.92
N ARG A 80 19.28 8.18 -15.57
CA ARG A 80 19.74 9.57 -15.69
C ARG A 80 20.93 9.87 -14.79
N LEU A 81 21.04 9.18 -13.66
CA LEU A 81 22.18 9.22 -12.74
C LEU A 81 23.34 8.30 -13.17
N GLY A 82 23.20 7.56 -14.29
CA GLY A 82 24.20 6.60 -14.74
C GLY A 82 24.23 5.30 -13.91
N ILE A 83 23.14 4.96 -13.23
CA ILE A 83 23.01 3.78 -12.39
C ILE A 83 22.14 2.73 -13.10
N ASP A 84 22.73 1.60 -13.42
CA ASP A 84 22.11 0.45 -14.08
C ASP A 84 21.93 -0.75 -13.14
N ALA A 85 22.80 -0.90 -12.14
CA ALA A 85 22.74 -1.95 -11.12
C ALA A 85 22.52 -1.41 -9.70
N ILE A 86 21.62 -2.04 -8.92
CA ILE A 86 21.27 -1.63 -7.55
C ILE A 86 21.13 -2.79 -6.58
N ARG A 87 21.49 -2.55 -5.32
CA ARG A 87 21.05 -3.33 -4.15
C ARG A 87 19.78 -2.66 -3.62
N LEU A 88 18.64 -3.31 -3.76
CA LEU A 88 17.34 -2.70 -3.49
C LEU A 88 16.83 -3.05 -2.09
N LEU A 89 16.70 -2.03 -1.24
CA LEU A 89 15.98 -2.10 0.03
C LEU A 89 14.47 -2.24 -0.25
N THR A 90 13.93 -3.46 -0.12
CA THR A 90 12.49 -3.73 -0.29
C THR A 90 12.04 -5.04 0.34
N ASN A 91 10.83 -5.02 0.90
CA ASN A 91 10.07 -6.21 1.28
C ASN A 91 9.01 -6.61 0.25
N ASN A 92 8.80 -5.80 -0.80
CA ASN A 92 7.87 -6.09 -1.89
C ASN A 92 8.61 -6.75 -3.07
N PRO A 93 8.39 -8.06 -3.35
CA PRO A 93 9.00 -8.73 -4.49
C PRO A 93 8.54 -8.17 -5.84
N ALA A 94 7.30 -7.69 -5.95
CA ALA A 94 6.80 -7.12 -7.20
C ALA A 94 7.62 -5.89 -7.62
N LYS A 95 8.07 -5.08 -6.66
CA LYS A 95 8.97 -3.93 -6.94
C LYS A 95 10.29 -4.35 -7.59
N VAL A 96 10.85 -5.50 -7.18
CA VAL A 96 12.06 -6.07 -7.80
C VAL A 96 11.76 -6.44 -9.26
N THR A 97 10.67 -7.17 -9.48
CA THR A 97 10.26 -7.62 -10.82
C THR A 97 10.00 -6.44 -11.76
N THR A 98 9.27 -5.42 -11.32
CA THR A 98 8.95 -4.25 -12.17
C THR A 98 10.20 -3.43 -12.50
N LEU A 99 11.11 -3.19 -11.55
CA LEU A 99 12.37 -2.48 -11.85
C LEU A 99 13.24 -3.25 -12.85
N ARG A 100 13.32 -4.58 -12.71
CA ARG A 100 14.01 -5.44 -13.70
C ARG A 100 13.36 -5.37 -15.08
N ALA A 101 12.03 -5.40 -15.15
CA ALA A 101 11.29 -5.25 -16.40
C ALA A 101 11.55 -3.89 -17.08
N HIS A 102 11.85 -2.84 -16.30
CA HIS A 102 12.27 -1.55 -16.82
C HIS A 102 13.78 -1.43 -17.08
N GLY A 103 14.53 -2.53 -17.05
CA GLY A 103 15.95 -2.58 -17.41
C GLY A 103 16.91 -2.13 -16.30
N ILE A 104 16.50 -2.20 -15.03
CA ILE A 104 17.40 -2.01 -13.89
C ILE A 104 17.83 -3.37 -13.34
N GLU A 105 19.12 -3.60 -13.28
CA GLU A 105 19.68 -4.80 -12.68
C GLU A 105 19.57 -4.72 -11.14
N VAL A 106 18.67 -5.52 -10.56
CA VAL A 106 18.61 -5.67 -9.09
C VAL A 106 19.53 -6.82 -8.69
N VAL A 107 20.78 -6.50 -8.33
CA VAL A 107 21.82 -7.47 -7.96
C VAL A 107 21.57 -8.11 -6.60
N GLU A 108 20.89 -7.39 -5.70
CA GLU A 108 20.53 -7.88 -4.38
C GLU A 108 19.19 -7.29 -3.95
N ARG A 109 18.34 -8.11 -3.32
CA ARG A 109 17.19 -7.62 -2.55
C ARG A 109 17.57 -7.59 -1.08
N VAL A 110 17.82 -6.41 -0.54
CA VAL A 110 18.12 -6.21 0.87
C VAL A 110 16.79 -6.13 1.65
N PRO A 111 16.57 -6.98 2.68
CA PRO A 111 15.34 -6.93 3.48
C PRO A 111 15.13 -5.55 4.11
N HIS A 112 13.90 -5.05 4.03
CA HIS A 112 13.50 -3.75 4.56
C HIS A 112 12.10 -3.83 5.18
N ALA A 113 12.03 -4.43 6.37
CA ALA A 113 10.79 -4.66 7.11
C ALA A 113 10.99 -4.31 8.59
N PHE A 114 9.92 -3.83 9.22
CA PHE A 114 9.91 -3.29 10.58
C PHE A 114 8.74 -3.89 11.35
N ALA A 115 8.92 -4.08 12.66
CA ALA A 115 7.94 -4.72 13.51
C ALA A 115 6.58 -4.01 13.45
N ALA A 116 5.50 -4.81 13.48
CA ALA A 116 4.15 -4.28 13.56
C ALA A 116 3.92 -3.55 14.89
N ASN A 117 3.13 -2.48 14.84
CA ASN A 117 2.56 -1.83 16.02
C ASN A 117 1.06 -2.19 16.14
N PRO A 118 0.39 -1.88 17.27
CA PRO A 118 -1.02 -2.23 17.48
C PRO A 118 -1.98 -1.65 16.42
N HIS A 119 -1.61 -0.57 15.73
CA HIS A 119 -2.45 0.14 14.76
C HIS A 119 -2.23 -0.28 13.30
N ASN A 120 -1.09 -0.89 12.96
CA ASN A 120 -0.77 -1.29 11.57
C ASN A 120 -0.76 -2.81 11.35
N HIS A 121 -1.09 -3.61 12.36
CA HIS A 121 -1.12 -5.07 12.26
C HIS A 121 -1.99 -5.57 11.09
N GLY A 122 -3.25 -5.12 11.02
CA GLY A 122 -4.16 -5.52 9.94
C GLY A 122 -3.62 -5.16 8.56
N TYR A 123 -3.09 -3.94 8.43
CA TYR A 123 -2.48 -3.46 7.18
C TYR A 123 -1.27 -4.29 6.73
N LEU A 124 -0.36 -4.64 7.65
CA LEU A 124 0.79 -5.49 7.34
C LEU A 124 0.34 -6.92 7.02
N ALA A 125 -0.64 -7.46 7.73
CA ALA A 125 -1.21 -8.78 7.45
C ALA A 125 -1.82 -8.85 6.04
N THR A 126 -2.61 -7.85 5.63
CA THR A 126 -3.14 -7.76 4.26
C THR A 126 -2.03 -7.66 3.22
N LYS A 127 -0.98 -6.87 3.47
CA LYS A 127 0.19 -6.78 2.57
C LYS A 127 0.89 -8.14 2.38
N ALA A 128 1.06 -8.92 3.44
CA ALA A 128 1.66 -10.24 3.35
C ALA A 128 0.74 -11.22 2.62
N ALA A 129 -0.51 -11.32 3.06
CA ALA A 129 -1.47 -12.33 2.57
C ALA A 129 -1.93 -12.07 1.13
N ARG A 130 -2.19 -10.81 0.77
CA ARG A 130 -2.80 -10.46 -0.53
C ARG A 130 -1.83 -9.78 -1.50
N SER A 131 -0.76 -9.13 -1.02
CA SER A 131 0.23 -8.45 -1.88
C SER A 131 1.63 -9.08 -1.83
N GLY A 132 1.80 -10.26 -1.23
CA GLY A 132 3.05 -11.03 -1.23
C GLY A 132 4.26 -10.37 -0.55
N HIS A 133 4.04 -9.44 0.39
CA HIS A 133 5.16 -8.78 1.08
C HIS A 133 5.88 -9.72 2.06
N LEU A 134 7.22 -9.66 2.07
CA LEU A 134 8.10 -10.45 2.92
C LEU A 134 8.40 -9.71 4.23
N LEU A 135 7.62 -9.97 5.28
CA LEU A 135 7.69 -9.18 6.52
C LEU A 135 8.88 -9.52 7.44
N GLY A 136 9.55 -10.67 7.29
CA GLY A 136 10.82 -10.96 7.99
C GLY A 136 10.76 -11.04 9.53
N HIS A 137 9.61 -10.82 10.15
CA HIS A 137 9.37 -10.94 11.59
C HIS A 137 8.02 -11.64 11.85
N PRO A 138 7.86 -12.32 12.99
CA PRO A 138 6.56 -12.85 13.39
C PRO A 138 5.57 -11.71 13.57
N MET A 139 4.34 -11.90 13.09
CA MET A 139 3.23 -11.01 13.40
C MET A 139 2.76 -11.34 14.83
N PRO A 140 2.55 -10.34 15.71
CA PRO A 140 1.94 -10.60 17.01
C PRO A 140 0.59 -11.30 16.79
N ARG A 141 0.27 -12.32 17.60
CA ARG A 141 -1.02 -13.01 17.49
C ARG A 141 -2.12 -11.97 17.68
N SER A 142 -2.94 -11.74 16.66
CA SER A 142 -4.17 -10.96 16.82
C SER A 142 -5.02 -11.65 17.88
N GLU A 143 -5.26 -11.01 19.02
CA GLU A 143 -6.46 -11.31 19.78
C GLU A 143 -7.61 -11.08 18.81
N ARG A 144 -8.30 -12.16 18.42
CA ARG A 144 -9.49 -12.04 17.57
C ARG A 144 -10.48 -11.20 18.37
N LEU A 145 -10.62 -9.92 18.02
CA LEU A 145 -11.88 -9.24 18.28
C LEU A 145 -12.89 -10.00 17.42
N ALA A 146 -13.75 -10.78 18.07
CA ALA A 146 -14.87 -11.43 17.41
C ALA A 146 -15.78 -10.32 16.87
N ILE A 147 -15.56 -9.91 15.62
CA ILE A 147 -16.50 -9.07 14.90
C ILE A 147 -17.67 -10.00 14.58
N GLY A 148 -18.71 -9.95 15.42
CA GLY A 148 -19.99 -10.55 15.10
C GLY A 148 -20.43 -10.02 13.73
N ARG A 149 -20.85 -10.92 12.84
CA ARG A 149 -21.56 -10.53 11.62
C ARG A 149 -22.77 -9.70 12.05
N ALA A 150 -22.71 -8.39 11.87
CA ALA A 150 -23.91 -7.57 11.83
C ALA A 150 -24.77 -8.11 10.67
N GLY A 151 -26.07 -8.23 10.92
CA GLY A 151 -27.02 -8.89 10.06
C GLY A 151 -26.99 -8.37 8.63
N ASP A 152 -27.28 -9.31 7.74
CA ASP A 152 -27.62 -9.09 6.34
C ASP A 152 -28.93 -8.28 6.25
N GLU A 153 -28.83 -6.97 6.41
CA GLU A 153 -29.84 -6.03 5.92
C GLU A 153 -29.11 -5.07 4.98
N GLY A 154 -29.05 -5.45 3.71
CA GLY A 154 -28.65 -4.56 2.63
C GLY A 154 -29.53 -3.30 2.62
N PRO A 155 -29.01 -2.16 2.14
CA PRO A 155 -29.81 -0.95 2.02
C PRO A 155 -31.01 -1.24 1.13
N ALA A 156 -32.21 -0.96 1.64
CA ALA A 156 -33.45 -1.06 0.87
C ALA A 156 -33.35 -0.17 -0.38
N ASP A 157 -33.69 -0.75 -1.53
CA ASP A 157 -33.82 0.00 -2.79
C ASP A 157 -34.76 1.20 -2.60
N PRO A 158 -34.40 2.38 -3.12
CA PRO A 158 -35.35 3.49 -3.15
C PRO A 158 -36.54 3.12 -4.04
N ALA A 159 -37.75 3.25 -3.48
CA ALA A 159 -39.01 2.99 -4.18
C ALA A 159 -39.10 3.79 -5.49
N PRO A 160 -39.72 3.23 -6.55
CA PRO A 160 -39.89 3.93 -7.81
C PRO A 160 -40.78 5.16 -7.62
N ALA A 161 -40.36 6.29 -8.19
CA ALA A 161 -41.14 7.52 -8.21
C ALA A 161 -42.44 7.31 -9.00
N GLU A 162 -43.58 7.55 -8.34
CA GLU A 162 -44.89 7.56 -9.00
C GLU A 162 -44.96 8.71 -10.00
N ALA A 163 -45.25 8.39 -11.26
CA ALA A 163 -45.55 9.37 -12.29
C ALA A 163 -46.91 10.02 -11.98
N GLY A 164 -46.89 11.34 -11.73
CA GLY A 164 -48.12 12.14 -11.63
C GLY A 164 -48.87 12.21 -12.97
N PRO A 165 -50.18 12.47 -12.96
CA PRO A 165 -51.00 12.44 -14.16
C PRO A 165 -50.70 13.65 -15.07
N GLU A 166 -50.60 13.40 -16.37
CA GLU A 166 -50.65 14.42 -17.40
C GLU A 166 -52.08 15.00 -17.44
N GLU A 167 -52.21 16.29 -17.12
CA GLU A 167 -53.43 17.06 -17.38
C GLU A 167 -53.47 17.46 -18.85
N GLY A 168 -54.60 17.18 -19.51
CA GLY A 168 -54.98 17.69 -20.83
C GLY A 168 -55.92 18.88 -20.74
#